data_AF-A0A1C2HS10-F1
#
_entry.id   AF-A0A1C2HS10-F1
#
_cell.length_a   1.000
_cell.length_b   1.000
_cell.length_c   1.000
_cell.angle_alpha   90.00
_cell.angle_beta   90.00
_cell.angle_gamma   90.00
#
_symmetry.space_group_name_H-M   'P 1'
#
loop_
_entity.id
_entity.type
_entity.pdbx_description
1 polymer ?
#
loop_
_entity_poly.entity_id
_entity_poly.type
_entity_poly.pdbx_seq_one_letter_code
_entity_poly.pdbx_strand_id
1 'polypeptide(L)'
;MTNMLRRSLVPAIALSAGIALHGIAQAAVIQEYPLSNTSSVDLNQDGVTDVQFNETLTSLGRFVITHSLEAAGTGSNMVSSGRPLSDGFVIDGTTGWSSSETLYNFNVGRALFGRNALRGAWVERGGLRSGYLGVAFAAENGATHYGWLELAADALGNSQLVSYAWETVAGVGIAAGSTETLAPVPLPASLALFGTAIGGLALVKRRKKKSS
;
A
#
# COMPACT_ATOMS: atom_id res chain seq x y z
N MET A 1 6.75 -53.03 58.17
CA MET A 1 5.70 -52.01 57.96
C MET A 1 6.38 -50.77 57.41
N THR A 2 6.40 -50.62 56.09
CA THR A 2 7.22 -49.60 55.41
C THR A 2 6.30 -48.80 54.51
N ASN A 3 5.93 -47.59 54.95
CA ASN A 3 5.03 -46.70 54.21
C ASN A 3 5.81 -45.98 53.10
N MET A 4 5.52 -46.33 51.84
CA MET A 4 5.98 -45.63 50.65
C MET A 4 5.12 -44.38 50.39
N LEU A 5 5.72 -43.20 50.56
CA LEU A 5 5.16 -41.91 50.15
C LEU A 5 5.24 -41.74 48.63
N ARG A 6 4.09 -41.84 47.93
CA ARG A 6 3.95 -41.44 46.53
C ARG A 6 3.88 -39.91 46.42
N ARG A 7 4.96 -39.28 45.93
CA ARG A 7 4.94 -37.86 45.53
C ARG A 7 4.30 -37.74 44.15
N SER A 8 3.15 -37.06 44.10
CA SER A 8 2.49 -36.62 42.88
C SER A 8 3.26 -35.46 42.26
N LEU A 9 3.76 -35.64 41.03
CA LEU A 9 4.36 -34.59 40.21
C LEU A 9 3.24 -33.93 39.39
N VAL A 10 2.99 -32.65 39.67
CA VAL A 10 2.08 -31.82 38.87
C VAL A 10 2.88 -31.25 37.69
N PRO A 11 2.45 -31.44 36.43
CA PRO A 11 3.14 -30.87 35.27
C PRO A 11 2.91 -29.35 35.22
N ALA A 12 4.00 -28.60 35.13
CA ALA A 12 3.97 -27.16 34.86
C ALA A 12 3.75 -26.93 33.36
N ILE A 13 2.57 -26.44 33.00
CA ILE A 13 2.28 -26.00 31.64
C ILE A 13 2.82 -24.57 31.52
N ALA A 14 3.96 -24.42 30.82
CA ALA A 14 4.47 -23.11 30.44
C ALA A 14 3.67 -22.60 29.22
N LEU A 15 2.78 -21.63 29.42
CA LEU A 15 2.22 -20.86 28.32
C LEU A 15 3.25 -19.82 27.87
N SER A 16 3.92 -20.09 26.74
CA SER A 16 4.67 -19.06 26.03
C SER A 16 3.70 -18.18 25.24
N ALA A 17 3.40 -16.99 25.74
CA ALA A 17 2.73 -15.96 24.96
C ALA A 17 3.76 -15.34 24.00
N GLY A 18 3.78 -15.79 22.75
CA GLY A 18 4.53 -15.12 21.69
C GLY A 18 3.90 -13.76 21.41
N ILE A 19 4.62 -12.69 21.70
CA ILE A 19 4.23 -11.34 21.29
C ILE A 19 4.60 -11.23 19.81
N ALA A 20 3.62 -11.40 18.92
CA ALA A 20 3.76 -10.99 17.54
C ALA A 20 3.74 -9.45 17.49
N LEU A 21 4.93 -8.85 17.39
CA LEU A 21 5.07 -7.46 16.98
C LEU A 21 4.51 -7.34 15.57
N HIS A 22 3.25 -6.93 15.45
CA HIS A 22 2.67 -6.59 14.16
C HIS A 22 3.35 -5.29 13.73
N GLY A 23 4.04 -5.34 12.59
CA GLY A 23 4.65 -4.16 11.99
C GLY A 23 3.59 -3.09 11.81
N ILE A 24 3.89 -1.90 12.31
CA ILE A 24 3.14 -0.69 11.96
C ILE A 24 3.42 -0.50 10.47
N ALA A 25 2.41 -0.23 9.64
CA ALA A 25 2.66 0.11 8.23
C ALA A 25 3.78 1.15 8.17
N GLN A 26 4.81 0.84 7.40
CA GLN A 26 5.93 1.74 7.22
C GLN A 26 5.62 2.63 6.03
N ALA A 27 4.93 3.74 6.31
CA ALA A 27 4.87 4.83 5.37
C ALA A 27 6.19 5.59 5.38
N ALA A 28 6.98 5.42 4.33
CA ALA A 28 8.15 6.24 4.08
C ALA A 28 7.78 7.29 3.04
N VAL A 29 7.50 8.53 3.47
CA VAL A 29 7.38 9.66 2.55
C VAL A 29 8.77 9.95 2.01
N ILE A 30 9.07 9.45 0.82
CA ILE A 30 10.36 9.68 0.16
C ILE A 30 10.12 10.55 -1.06
N GLN A 31 10.35 11.84 -0.82
CA GLN A 31 10.97 12.82 -1.68
C GLN A 31 10.39 13.01 -3.10
N GLU A 32 10.09 14.27 -3.38
CA GLU A 32 9.71 14.79 -4.68
C GLU A 32 10.83 14.61 -5.71
N TYR A 33 10.58 13.84 -6.77
CA TYR A 33 11.48 13.75 -7.93
C TYR A 33 10.73 13.95 -9.24
N PRO A 34 11.24 14.80 -10.15
CA PRO A 34 10.69 14.89 -11.50
C PRO A 34 10.85 13.54 -12.19
N LEU A 35 9.78 13.06 -12.82
CA LEU A 35 9.87 11.89 -13.69
C LEU A 35 10.59 12.32 -14.97
N SER A 36 11.57 11.53 -15.42
CA SER A 36 12.25 11.74 -16.70
C SER A 36 12.48 10.40 -17.39
N ASN A 37 12.40 10.37 -18.73
CA ASN A 37 12.70 9.28 -19.69
C ASN A 37 12.42 7.85 -19.21
N THR A 38 13.19 7.39 -18.22
CA THR A 38 12.90 6.19 -17.44
C THR A 38 13.14 6.47 -15.97
N SER A 39 12.10 6.41 -15.16
CA SER A 39 12.18 6.54 -13.69
C SER A 39 11.64 5.26 -13.06
N SER A 40 12.22 4.82 -11.95
CA SER A 40 11.78 3.62 -11.25
C SER A 40 11.54 3.89 -9.78
N VAL A 41 10.62 3.12 -9.20
CA VAL A 41 10.34 3.14 -7.76
C VAL A 41 10.51 1.72 -7.24
N ASP A 42 11.33 1.61 -6.20
CA ASP A 42 11.47 0.44 -5.33
C ASP A 42 10.77 0.82 -4.01
N LEU A 43 9.57 0.27 -3.79
CA LEU A 43 8.69 0.64 -2.68
C LEU A 43 9.19 0.05 -1.37
N ASN A 44 9.63 -1.21 -1.39
CA ASN A 44 10.06 -1.96 -0.20
C ASN A 44 11.56 -1.85 0.10
N GLN A 45 12.32 -1.19 -0.78
CA GLN A 45 13.76 -0.97 -0.67
C GLN A 45 14.58 -2.27 -0.65
N ASP A 46 14.09 -3.31 -1.34
CA ASP A 46 14.80 -4.59 -1.46
C ASP A 46 15.86 -4.59 -2.58
N GLY A 47 15.98 -3.49 -3.31
CA GLY A 47 16.90 -3.33 -4.44
C GLY A 47 16.33 -3.79 -5.78
N VAL A 48 15.09 -4.27 -5.81
CA VAL A 48 14.34 -4.61 -7.02
C VAL A 48 13.35 -3.47 -7.30
N THR A 49 13.37 -2.96 -8.55
CA THR A 49 12.34 -2.00 -8.96
C THR A 49 10.98 -2.66 -8.94
N ASP A 50 9.95 -1.97 -8.39
CA ASP A 50 8.57 -2.42 -8.37
C ASP A 50 7.71 -1.81 -9.49
N VAL A 51 7.93 -0.53 -9.75
CA VAL A 51 7.20 0.25 -10.77
C VAL A 51 8.19 1.01 -11.62
N GLN A 52 7.98 0.96 -12.94
CA GLN A 52 8.74 1.69 -13.93
C GLN A 52 7.83 2.69 -14.64
N PHE A 53 8.31 3.92 -14.76
CA PHE A 53 7.71 4.98 -15.56
C PHE A 53 8.48 5.13 -16.87
N ASN A 54 7.77 5.01 -17.98
CA ASN A 54 8.30 5.17 -19.32
C ASN A 54 7.73 6.45 -19.93
N GLU A 55 8.59 7.46 -20.06
CA GLU A 55 8.24 8.70 -20.71
C GLU A 55 8.76 8.68 -22.14
N THR A 56 7.88 8.93 -23.11
CA THR A 56 8.25 8.97 -24.52
C THR A 56 7.95 10.34 -25.09
N LEU A 57 8.99 10.99 -25.61
CA LEU A 57 8.89 12.20 -26.42
C LEU A 57 9.27 11.86 -27.86
N THR A 58 8.28 11.70 -28.74
CA THR A 58 8.51 11.44 -30.17
C THR A 58 8.32 12.71 -30.97
N SER A 59 9.35 13.14 -31.70
CA SER A 59 9.23 14.24 -32.67
C SER A 59 8.85 13.69 -34.05
N LEU A 60 7.64 13.98 -34.52
CA LEU A 60 7.16 13.65 -35.87
C LEU A 60 7.50 14.77 -36.87
N GLY A 61 8.76 15.21 -36.86
CA GLY A 61 9.25 16.31 -37.69
C GLY A 61 9.13 17.68 -37.04
N ARG A 62 9.07 18.76 -37.83
CA ARG A 62 9.25 20.13 -37.33
C ARG A 62 8.10 20.65 -36.43
N PHE A 63 6.98 19.94 -36.30
CA PHE A 63 5.74 20.54 -35.77
C PHE A 63 4.91 19.71 -34.80
N VAL A 64 5.20 18.42 -34.60
CA VAL A 64 4.40 17.56 -33.70
C VAL A 64 5.34 16.78 -32.79
N ILE A 65 5.19 17.00 -31.49
CA ILE A 65 5.82 16.20 -30.44
C ILE A 65 4.70 15.36 -29.82
N THR A 66 4.81 14.04 -29.85
CA THR A 66 3.97 13.17 -29.04
C THR A 66 4.66 12.98 -27.70
N HIS A 67 3.95 13.28 -26.62
CA HIS A 67 4.39 13.04 -25.26
C HIS A 67 3.47 12.03 -24.61
N SER A 68 4.03 10.94 -24.08
CA SER A 68 3.29 9.96 -23.31
C SER A 68 4.02 9.55 -22.06
N LEU A 69 3.25 9.24 -21.02
CA LEU A 69 3.74 8.62 -19.80
C LEU A 69 2.95 7.33 -19.56
N GLU A 70 3.70 6.25 -19.37
CA GLU A 70 3.18 4.94 -19.00
C GLU A 70 3.78 4.54 -17.66
N ALA A 71 2.95 3.97 -16.79
CA ALA A 71 3.41 3.29 -15.59
C ALA A 71 3.25 1.79 -15.78
N ALA A 72 4.28 1.02 -15.46
CA ALA A 72 4.27 -0.43 -15.57
C ALA A 72 4.78 -1.06 -14.27
N GLY A 73 4.09 -2.10 -13.82
CA GLY A 73 4.64 -2.98 -12.80
C GLY A 73 5.75 -3.83 -13.41
N THR A 74 6.82 -4.05 -12.66
CA THR A 74 7.94 -4.92 -13.07
C THR A 74 7.70 -6.36 -12.64
N GLY A 75 8.17 -7.33 -13.42
CA GLY A 75 7.99 -8.74 -13.11
C GLY A 75 6.51 -9.13 -13.03
N SER A 76 6.05 -9.53 -11.83
CA SER A 76 4.65 -9.86 -11.55
C SER A 76 3.87 -8.72 -10.85
N ASN A 77 4.51 -7.58 -10.65
CA ASN A 77 3.88 -6.43 -10.02
C ASN A 77 2.87 -5.77 -10.97
N MET A 78 1.90 -5.07 -10.40
CA MET A 78 0.80 -4.46 -11.14
C MET A 78 0.54 -3.04 -10.66
N VAL A 79 -0.02 -2.22 -11.55
CA VAL A 79 -0.49 -0.86 -11.25
C VAL A 79 -2.00 -0.79 -11.38
N SER A 80 -2.63 0.13 -10.66
CA SER A 80 -4.08 0.34 -10.76
C SER A 80 -4.46 0.83 -12.16
N SER A 81 -5.50 0.27 -12.75
CA SER A 81 -5.98 0.66 -14.07
C SER A 81 -7.01 1.77 -14.03
N GLY A 82 -7.04 2.58 -15.09
CA GLY A 82 -8.01 3.66 -15.23
C GLY A 82 -7.59 4.98 -14.55
N ARG A 83 -8.60 5.71 -14.06
CA ARG A 83 -8.43 7.11 -13.60
C ARG A 83 -7.57 7.17 -12.34
N PRO A 84 -6.89 8.31 -12.09
CA PRO A 84 -6.19 8.52 -10.83
C PRO A 84 -7.11 8.27 -9.65
N LEU A 85 -6.62 7.53 -8.67
CA LEU A 85 -7.34 7.24 -7.43
C LEU A 85 -7.41 8.53 -6.59
N SER A 86 -8.52 8.69 -5.88
CA SER A 86 -8.69 9.81 -4.94
C SER A 86 -8.01 9.50 -3.62
N ASP A 87 -7.66 10.57 -2.89
CA ASP A 87 -7.27 10.48 -1.48
C ASP A 87 -8.28 9.63 -0.67
N GLY A 88 -7.77 8.76 0.19
CA GLY A 88 -8.57 7.84 0.99
C GLY A 88 -9.12 6.60 0.27
N PHE A 89 -8.91 6.45 -1.05
CA PHE A 89 -9.35 5.26 -1.78
C PHE A 89 -8.59 4.03 -1.28
N VAL A 90 -9.30 2.97 -0.87
CA VAL A 90 -8.69 1.73 -0.36
C VAL A 90 -8.16 0.90 -1.54
N ILE A 91 -6.85 0.68 -1.53
CA ILE A 91 -6.12 -0.13 -2.52
C ILE A 91 -5.88 -1.50 -1.92
N ASP A 92 -6.48 -2.52 -2.52
CA ASP A 92 -6.45 -3.90 -2.06
C ASP A 92 -6.69 -4.89 -3.23
N GLY A 93 -6.92 -6.17 -2.90
CA GLY A 93 -7.16 -7.23 -3.89
C GLY A 93 -8.40 -7.06 -4.77
N THR A 94 -9.26 -6.07 -4.49
CA THR A 94 -10.45 -5.73 -5.30
C THR A 94 -10.21 -4.59 -6.29
N THR A 95 -9.07 -3.90 -6.18
CA THR A 95 -8.69 -2.83 -7.11
C THR A 95 -8.53 -3.39 -8.53
N GLY A 96 -8.89 -2.59 -9.55
CA GLY A 96 -8.64 -2.96 -10.94
C GLY A 96 -7.15 -2.89 -11.24
N TRP A 97 -6.54 -4.01 -11.63
CA TRP A 97 -5.09 -4.11 -11.86
C TRP A 97 -4.75 -4.28 -13.33
N SER A 98 -3.62 -3.72 -13.76
CA SER A 98 -2.99 -3.95 -15.06
C SER A 98 -1.48 -4.08 -14.90
N SER A 99 -0.79 -4.80 -15.79
CA SER A 99 0.68 -4.81 -15.82
C SER A 99 1.26 -3.46 -16.28
N SER A 100 0.47 -2.69 -17.04
CA SER A 100 0.83 -1.35 -17.54
C SER A 100 -0.40 -0.48 -17.70
N GLU A 101 -0.25 0.83 -17.50
CA GLU A 101 -1.30 1.83 -17.70
C GLU A 101 -0.71 3.07 -18.37
N THR A 102 -1.30 3.47 -19.51
CA THR A 102 -0.98 4.76 -20.14
C THR A 102 -1.70 5.86 -19.37
N LEU A 103 -0.97 6.56 -18.51
CA LEU A 103 -1.50 7.67 -17.71
C LEU A 103 -1.99 8.79 -18.64
N TYR A 104 -1.13 9.20 -19.57
CA TYR A 104 -1.49 10.14 -20.63
C TYR A 104 -0.68 9.95 -21.90
N ASN A 105 -1.26 10.41 -23.00
CA ASN A 105 -0.65 10.56 -24.30
C ASN A 105 -1.26 11.81 -24.95
N PHE A 106 -0.44 12.78 -25.32
CA PHE A 106 -0.89 13.95 -26.05
C PHE A 106 0.11 14.40 -27.10
N ASN A 107 -0.41 15.10 -28.10
CA ASN A 107 0.40 15.73 -29.14
C ASN A 107 0.56 17.21 -28.83
N VAL A 108 1.78 17.63 -28.49
CA VAL A 108 2.21 19.02 -28.39
C VAL A 108 2.73 19.46 -29.75
N GLY A 109 1.91 20.22 -30.47
CA GLY A 109 2.27 20.77 -31.78
C GLY A 109 1.58 22.09 -32.01
N ARG A 110 2.25 23.02 -32.71
CA ARG A 110 1.65 24.31 -33.09
C ARG A 110 0.53 24.00 -34.07
N ALA A 111 -0.70 23.97 -33.54
CA ALA A 111 -1.92 23.66 -34.27
C ALA A 111 -2.10 24.58 -35.47
N LEU A 112 -1.50 24.22 -36.62
CA LEU A 112 -1.91 24.80 -37.88
C LEU A 112 -3.31 24.31 -38.26
N PHE A 113 -3.78 23.15 -37.73
CA PHE A 113 -5.05 22.55 -38.15
C PHE A 113 -5.86 21.76 -37.09
N GLY A 114 -5.52 21.72 -35.79
CA GLY A 114 -6.37 20.96 -34.86
C GLY A 114 -5.94 20.96 -33.40
N ARG A 115 -6.95 20.85 -32.52
CA ARG A 115 -6.81 20.76 -31.05
C ARG A 115 -5.81 19.68 -30.65
N ASN A 116 -5.05 19.94 -29.58
CA ASN A 116 -4.29 18.91 -28.88
C ASN A 116 -5.25 17.77 -28.52
N ALA A 117 -5.03 16.58 -29.08
CA ALA A 117 -5.75 15.38 -28.69
C ALA A 117 -5.05 14.83 -27.44
N LEU A 118 -5.62 15.08 -26.28
CA LEU A 118 -5.21 14.41 -25.04
C LEU A 118 -5.99 13.10 -24.92
N ARG A 119 -5.28 12.01 -24.66
CA ARG A 119 -5.81 10.66 -24.42
C ARG A 119 -5.08 10.04 -23.22
N GLY A 120 -5.66 8.98 -22.66
CA GLY A 120 -5.12 8.30 -21.49
C GLY A 120 -6.06 8.44 -20.30
N ALA A 121 -5.83 7.61 -19.29
CA ALA A 121 -6.78 7.48 -18.21
C ALA A 121 -6.76 8.66 -17.22
N TRP A 122 -5.68 9.47 -17.24
CA TRP A 122 -5.48 10.64 -16.39
C TRP A 122 -5.81 11.95 -17.10
N VAL A 123 -6.48 11.88 -18.27
CA VAL A 123 -6.94 13.03 -19.03
C VAL A 123 -8.41 13.32 -18.74
N GLU A 124 -8.72 14.58 -18.41
CA GLU A 124 -10.08 15.10 -18.27
C GLU A 124 -10.34 16.31 -19.18
N ARG A 125 -11.59 16.80 -19.21
CA ARG A 125 -11.99 17.97 -20.03
C ARG A 125 -11.14 19.23 -19.77
N GLY A 126 -10.44 19.30 -18.63
CA GLY A 126 -9.60 20.43 -18.22
C GLY A 126 -8.09 20.22 -18.36
N GLY A 127 -7.62 19.04 -18.79
CA GLY A 127 -6.19 18.73 -18.87
C GLY A 127 -5.82 17.43 -18.17
N LEU A 128 -4.55 17.33 -17.77
CA LEU A 128 -4.04 16.22 -16.96
C LEU A 128 -4.47 16.39 -15.50
N ARG A 129 -4.67 15.26 -14.83
CA ARG A 129 -5.09 15.23 -13.43
C ARG A 129 -4.02 14.58 -12.56
N SER A 130 -3.61 15.26 -11.49
CA SER A 130 -2.84 14.68 -10.40
C SER A 130 -3.68 13.75 -9.54
N GLY A 131 -3.06 12.74 -8.93
CA GLY A 131 -3.73 11.82 -8.03
C GLY A 131 -2.84 10.63 -7.68
N TYR A 132 -3.47 9.56 -7.19
CA TYR A 132 -2.74 8.39 -6.74
C TYR A 132 -2.80 7.26 -7.78
N LEU A 133 -1.69 6.58 -7.96
CA LEU A 133 -1.58 5.32 -8.67
C LEU A 133 -1.41 4.20 -7.63
N GLY A 134 -2.32 3.23 -7.62
CA GLY A 134 -2.20 2.06 -6.76
C GLY A 134 -1.18 1.08 -7.31
N VAL A 135 -0.50 0.35 -6.42
CA VAL A 135 0.50 -0.66 -6.77
C VAL A 135 0.21 -1.93 -6.00
N ALA A 136 0.27 -3.07 -6.68
CA ALA A 136 0.32 -4.40 -6.06
C ALA A 136 1.65 -5.05 -6.42
N PHE A 137 2.43 -5.43 -5.43
CA PHE A 137 3.77 -5.99 -5.65
C PHE A 137 4.06 -7.15 -4.71
N ALA A 138 5.00 -8.01 -5.08
CA ALA A 138 5.43 -9.12 -4.24
C ALA A 138 6.72 -8.74 -3.48
N ALA A 139 6.72 -8.85 -2.15
CA ALA A 139 7.93 -8.67 -1.34
C ALA A 139 8.75 -9.98 -1.23
N GLU A 140 9.82 -10.00 -0.43
CA GLU A 140 10.79 -11.12 -0.31
C GLU A 140 10.16 -12.52 -0.13
N ASN A 141 8.98 -12.62 0.48
CA ASN A 141 8.28 -13.89 0.72
C ASN A 141 7.29 -14.29 -0.39
N GLY A 142 7.23 -13.52 -1.48
CA GLY A 142 6.29 -13.69 -2.59
C GLY A 142 4.85 -13.29 -2.27
N ALA A 143 4.57 -12.82 -1.06
CA ALA A 143 3.24 -12.37 -0.67
C ALA A 143 2.96 -10.97 -1.24
N THR A 144 1.71 -10.73 -1.62
CA THR A 144 1.30 -9.46 -2.23
C THR A 144 1.13 -8.37 -1.17
N HIS A 145 1.74 -7.22 -1.42
CA HIS A 145 1.57 -5.98 -0.68
C HIS A 145 0.93 -4.92 -1.57
N TYR A 146 0.30 -3.95 -0.93
CA TYR A 146 -0.37 -2.85 -1.62
C TYR A 146 0.28 -1.53 -1.26
N GLY A 147 0.43 -0.66 -2.25
CA GLY A 147 1.01 0.67 -2.10
C GLY A 147 0.31 1.70 -2.97
N TRP A 148 0.72 2.94 -2.80
CA TRP A 148 0.29 4.05 -3.62
C TRP A 148 1.47 4.95 -3.97
N LEU A 149 1.39 5.58 -5.14
CA LEU A 149 2.31 6.58 -5.65
C LEU A 149 1.49 7.85 -5.92
N GLU A 150 1.84 8.97 -5.30
CA GLU A 150 1.24 10.27 -5.59
C GLU A 150 1.96 10.90 -6.78
N LEU A 151 1.21 11.14 -7.86
CA LEU A 151 1.74 11.72 -9.08
C LEU A 151 1.09 13.09 -9.32
N ALA A 152 1.93 14.08 -9.56
CA ALA A 152 1.52 15.39 -10.04
C ALA A 152 1.84 15.52 -11.53
N ALA A 153 0.92 16.07 -12.32
CA ALA A 153 1.14 16.38 -13.73
C ALA A 153 0.63 17.79 -14.04
N ASP A 154 1.43 18.58 -14.74
CA ASP A 154 1.01 19.92 -15.19
C ASP A 154 0.28 19.87 -16.54
N ALA A 155 -0.21 21.03 -17.00
CA ALA A 155 -0.92 21.14 -18.29
C ALA A 155 -0.02 20.88 -19.52
N LEU A 156 1.30 20.84 -19.33
CA LEU A 156 2.30 20.59 -20.36
C LEU A 156 2.80 19.14 -20.34
N GLY A 157 2.28 18.29 -19.44
CA GLY A 157 2.70 16.90 -19.31
C GLY A 157 3.98 16.69 -18.51
N ASN A 158 4.50 17.71 -17.84
CA ASN A 158 5.59 17.48 -16.90
C ASN A 158 5.01 16.74 -15.69
N SER A 159 5.53 15.54 -15.44
CA SER A 159 5.07 14.70 -14.34
C SER A 159 6.13 14.56 -13.25
N GLN A 160 5.66 14.43 -12.02
CA GLN A 160 6.48 14.36 -10.83
C GLN A 160 5.92 13.27 -9.91
N LEU A 161 6.81 12.45 -9.36
CA LEU A 161 6.49 11.60 -8.21
C LEU A 161 6.63 12.48 -6.96
N VAL A 162 5.53 12.67 -6.25
CA VAL A 162 5.45 13.55 -5.08
C VAL A 162 5.79 12.77 -3.82
N SER A 163 5.10 11.65 -3.62
CA SER A 163 5.24 10.81 -2.43
C SER A 163 4.78 9.38 -2.73
N TYR A 164 5.08 8.46 -1.82
CA TYR A 164 4.58 7.08 -1.88
C TYR A 164 4.49 6.45 -0.49
N ALA A 165 3.72 5.38 -0.37
CA ALA A 165 3.72 4.49 0.80
C ALA A 165 3.22 3.10 0.42
N TRP A 166 3.45 2.12 1.31
CA TRP A 166 2.94 0.76 1.15
C TRP A 166 2.64 0.09 2.48
N GLU A 167 1.81 -0.96 2.43
CA GLU A 167 1.41 -1.74 3.60
C GLU A 167 2.35 -2.93 3.84
N THR A 168 3.02 -2.91 4.98
CA THR A 168 3.97 -3.95 5.42
C THR A 168 3.34 -5.30 5.73
N VAL A 169 2.03 -5.35 5.97
CA VAL A 169 1.30 -6.59 6.20
C VAL A 169 0.72 -7.10 4.88
N ALA A 170 1.21 -8.24 4.41
CA ALA A 170 0.75 -8.82 3.15
C ALA A 170 -0.77 -9.02 3.11
N GLY A 171 -1.38 -8.70 1.97
CA GLY A 171 -2.82 -8.83 1.73
C GLY A 171 -3.69 -7.79 2.44
N VAL A 172 -3.12 -6.90 3.26
CA VAL A 172 -3.87 -5.81 3.89
C VAL A 172 -3.83 -4.59 2.97
N GLY A 173 -5.00 -4.02 2.69
CA GLY A 173 -5.10 -2.83 1.85
C GLY A 173 -4.51 -1.58 2.50
N ILE A 174 -4.27 -0.56 1.68
CA ILE A 174 -3.83 0.77 2.13
C ILE A 174 -4.72 1.83 1.51
N ALA A 175 -5.11 2.85 2.28
CA ALA A 175 -5.79 3.99 1.72
C ALA A 175 -4.80 4.90 0.99
N ALA A 176 -5.11 5.31 -0.24
CA ALA A 176 -4.33 6.27 -0.99
C ALA A 176 -4.11 7.55 -0.18
N GLY A 177 -2.89 8.08 -0.14
CA GLY A 177 -2.52 9.24 0.67
C GLY A 177 -2.36 8.96 2.17
N SER A 178 -2.79 7.80 2.66
CA SER A 178 -2.62 7.41 4.06
C SER A 178 -1.21 6.90 4.30
N THR A 179 -0.62 7.36 5.39
CA THR A 179 0.60 6.79 5.99
C THR A 179 0.29 5.77 7.09
N GLU A 180 -0.99 5.61 7.45
CA GLU A 180 -1.46 4.72 8.50
C GLU A 180 -1.88 3.35 7.94
N THR A 181 -1.64 2.30 8.72
CA THR A 181 -2.05 0.92 8.40
C THR A 181 -3.56 0.75 8.48
N LEU A 182 -4.15 -0.04 7.58
CA LEU A 182 -5.51 -0.56 7.74
C LEU A 182 -5.54 -1.90 8.48
N ALA A 183 -4.38 -2.43 8.88
CA ALA A 183 -4.32 -3.65 9.66
C ALA A 183 -5.13 -3.48 10.95
N PRO A 184 -6.01 -4.43 11.30
CA PRO A 184 -6.65 -4.42 12.60
C PRO A 184 -5.57 -4.42 13.67
N VAL A 185 -5.41 -3.29 14.38
CA VAL A 185 -4.50 -3.24 15.53
C VAL A 185 -4.97 -4.33 16.47
N PRO A 186 -4.14 -5.36 16.74
CA PRO A 186 -4.53 -6.42 17.65
C PRO A 186 -4.92 -5.76 18.96
N LEU A 187 -6.17 -5.96 19.40
CA LEU A 187 -6.65 -5.43 20.67
C LEU A 187 -5.56 -5.74 21.70
N PRO A 188 -4.96 -4.72 22.33
CA PRO A 188 -3.77 -4.95 23.12
C PRO A 188 -4.09 -6.01 24.15
N ALA A 189 -3.17 -6.96 24.37
CA ALA A 189 -3.40 -8.08 25.29
C ALA A 189 -3.87 -7.61 26.67
N SER A 190 -3.60 -6.35 27.03
CA SER A 190 -4.15 -5.64 28.18
C SER A 190 -5.68 -5.63 28.24
N LEU A 191 -6.42 -5.52 27.13
CA LEU A 191 -7.89 -5.60 27.10
C LEU A 191 -8.38 -7.02 27.39
N ALA A 192 -7.70 -8.03 26.86
CA ALA A 192 -7.98 -9.43 27.19
C ALA A 192 -7.65 -9.71 28.67
N LEU A 193 -6.57 -9.15 29.19
CA LEU A 193 -6.19 -9.20 30.61
C LEU A 193 -7.19 -8.46 31.50
N PHE A 194 -7.73 -7.34 31.05
CA PHE A 194 -8.75 -6.60 31.77
C PHE A 194 -10.06 -7.39 31.87
N GLY A 195 -10.46 -8.02 30.76
CA GLY A 195 -11.60 -8.94 30.74
C GLY A 195 -11.44 -10.12 31.70
N THR A 196 -10.26 -10.75 31.72
CA THR A 196 -9.98 -11.87 32.63
C THR A 196 -9.87 -11.42 34.09
N ALA A 197 -9.31 -10.25 34.38
CA ALA A 197 -9.26 -9.67 35.72
C ALA A 197 -10.67 -9.42 36.28
N ILE A 198 -11.57 -8.84 35.48
CA ILE A 198 -12.97 -8.63 35.87
C ILE A 198 -13.69 -9.98 36.10
N GLY A 199 -13.52 -10.95 35.20
CA GLY A 199 -14.09 -12.29 35.35
C GLY A 199 -13.61 -13.01 36.61
N GLY A 200 -12.32 -12.92 36.92
CA GLY A 200 -11.73 -13.47 38.14
C GLY A 200 -12.32 -12.85 39.41
N LEU A 201 -12.48 -11.52 39.45
CA LEU A 201 -13.10 -10.85 40.59
C LEU A 201 -14.57 -11.25 40.81
N ALA A 202 -15.34 -11.44 39.73
CA ALA A 202 -16.73 -11.87 39.82
C ALA A 202 -16.87 -13.28 40.43
N LEU A 203 -15.97 -14.20 40.06
CA LEU A 203 -15.93 -15.56 40.63
C LEU A 203 -15.56 -15.56 42.12
N VAL A 204 -14.61 -14.71 42.53
CA VAL A 204 -14.21 -14.58 43.94
C VAL A 204 -15.37 -14.06 44.80
N LYS A 205 -16.12 -13.06 44.32
CA LYS A 205 -17.29 -12.53 45.05
C LYS A 205 -18.40 -13.58 45.23
N ARG A 206 -18.62 -14.46 44.24
CA ARG A 206 -19.64 -15.52 44.33
C ARG A 206 -19.34 -16.56 45.41
N ARG A 207 -18.07 -16.88 45.67
CA ARG A 207 -17.68 -17.84 46.72
C ARG A 207 -17.97 -17.33 48.13
N LYS A 208 -17.83 -16.03 48.40
CA LYS A 208 -18.08 -15.46 49.73
C LYS A 208 -19.55 -15.49 50.16
N LYS A 209 -20.50 -15.47 49.21
CA LYS A 209 -21.95 -15.50 49.52
C LYS A 209 -22.50 -16.88 49.88
N LYS A 210 -21.76 -17.97 49.62
CA LYS A 210 -22.21 -19.35 49.87
C LYS A 210 -21.73 -19.94 51.21
N SER A 211 -20.96 -19.19 51.98
CA SER A 211 -20.35 -19.63 53.26
C SER A 211 -20.97 -18.98 54.50
N SER A 212 -22.12 -18.31 54.34
CA SER A 212 -22.96 -17.80 55.42
C SER A 212 -24.33 -18.40 55.31
#